data_AF-A0A1S9DXV7-F1
#
_entry.id   AF-A0A1S9DXV7-F1
#
_cell.length_a   1.000
_cell.length_b   1.000
_cell.length_c   1.000
_cell.angle_alpha   90.00
_cell.angle_beta   90.00
_cell.angle_gamma   90.00
#
_symmetry.space_group_name_H-M   'P 1'
#
loop_
_entity.id
_entity.type
_entity.pdbx_description
1 polymer ?
#
loop_
_entity_poly.entity_id
_entity_poly.type
_entity_poly.pdbx_seq_one_letter_code
_entity_poly.pdbx_strand_id
1 'polypeptide(L)'
;MAPPKQLITTHLGKNGPQVSPVGLRLMGASGMYGNPASDNERLAFLVPRIKWARRFGILVSDIYGDSEHLLGKWFAANPSKRKGIFLTTKFGHPKRDLANLQGTRAMNTNPEYFHDALEASLKRLGLPYIDLYYIHRLDRMEYNTFCLDIESPKYKLLETARDLGVAIVAYSPLGNGLLSGTLWSKEDFTKPGDLHGGMPWFSDDHFKTNLAIVDKIREIAKAKGVTAAQFTLAWILAQGEDLFAILGTTKAHRVAENLGSLDIIVNPEQGKVVGGRFPAAIMEYCFADTPPLEA
;
A
#
# COMPACT_ATOMS: atom_id res chain seq x y z
N MET A 1 22.37 -0.51 3.23
CA MET A 1 22.62 -0.52 1.76
C MET A 1 22.48 0.89 1.21
N ALA A 2 23.33 1.24 0.26
CA ALA A 2 23.14 2.47 -0.51
C ALA A 2 21.91 2.30 -1.42
N PRO A 3 21.09 3.35 -1.63
CA PRO A 3 19.95 3.32 -2.55
C PRO A 3 20.43 3.09 -4.00
N PRO A 4 19.57 2.59 -4.90
CA PRO A 4 19.94 2.31 -6.29
C PRO A 4 20.47 3.57 -6.99
N LYS A 5 21.46 3.40 -7.88
CA LYS A 5 22.09 4.49 -8.63
C LYS A 5 21.10 5.21 -9.57
N GLN A 6 20.09 4.49 -10.04
CA GLN A 6 18.99 4.99 -10.86
C GLN A 6 17.71 4.22 -10.51
N LEU A 7 16.59 4.91 -10.31
CA LEU A 7 15.31 4.21 -10.20
C LEU A 7 14.84 3.80 -11.58
N ILE A 8 14.56 2.50 -11.73
CA ILE A 8 13.82 1.96 -12.85
C ILE A 8 12.37 2.48 -12.83
N THR A 9 11.78 2.63 -14.00
CA THR A 9 10.37 3.00 -14.18
C THR A 9 9.71 2.05 -15.14
N THR A 10 8.42 1.86 -14.94
CA THR A 10 7.53 1.11 -15.83
C THR A 10 6.23 1.89 -16.04
N HIS A 11 5.46 1.52 -17.06
CA HIS A 11 4.19 2.15 -17.39
C HIS A 11 3.11 1.76 -16.37
N LEU A 12 2.45 2.75 -15.78
CA LEU A 12 1.30 2.52 -14.90
C LEU A 12 0.05 2.14 -15.72
N GLY A 13 0.02 0.91 -16.20
CA GLY A 13 -0.96 0.43 -17.16
C GLY A 13 -0.60 0.84 -18.60
N LYS A 14 -1.32 0.29 -19.57
CA LYS A 14 -1.00 0.34 -21.00
C LYS A 14 -0.70 1.74 -21.54
N ASN A 15 -1.43 2.75 -21.06
CA ASN A 15 -1.32 4.14 -21.50
C ASN A 15 -0.94 5.10 -20.36
N GLY A 16 -0.46 4.56 -19.24
CA GLY A 16 -0.14 5.36 -18.08
C GLY A 16 1.23 6.03 -18.15
N PRO A 17 1.49 6.98 -17.24
CA PRO A 17 2.80 7.60 -17.09
C PRO A 17 3.83 6.57 -16.59
N GLN A 18 5.10 6.87 -16.83
CA GLN A 18 6.20 6.10 -16.26
C GLN A 18 6.41 6.46 -14.79
N VAL A 19 6.26 5.46 -13.92
CA VAL A 19 6.47 5.60 -12.47
C VAL A 19 7.33 4.45 -11.96
N SER A 20 7.92 4.63 -10.79
CA SER A 20 8.67 3.60 -10.08
C SER A 20 7.71 2.50 -9.65
N PRO A 21 8.08 1.22 -9.83
CA PRO A 21 7.23 0.11 -9.44
C PRO A 21 7.08 -0.02 -7.90
N VAL A 22 7.94 0.64 -7.12
CA VAL A 22 7.78 0.76 -5.67
C VAL A 22 7.42 2.22 -5.32
N GLY A 23 6.45 2.42 -4.44
CA GLY A 23 6.01 3.72 -3.93
C GLY A 23 5.94 3.80 -2.39
N LEU A 24 5.75 5.01 -1.86
CA LEU A 24 5.64 5.28 -0.42
C LEU A 24 4.23 5.69 -0.02
N ARG A 25 3.70 5.02 0.99
CA ARG A 25 2.45 5.34 1.67
C ARG A 25 2.71 6.10 2.97
N LEU A 26 2.04 7.24 3.16
CA LEU A 26 2.21 8.10 4.34
C LEU A 26 1.23 7.84 5.50
N MET A 27 0.53 6.71 5.50
CA MET A 27 -0.36 6.35 6.62
C MET A 27 0.38 6.23 7.97
N GLY A 28 1.60 5.67 7.97
CA GLY A 28 2.40 5.57 9.20
C GLY A 28 2.95 6.93 9.66
N ALA A 29 3.08 7.89 8.74
CA ALA A 29 3.45 9.25 9.07
C ALA A 29 2.23 10.09 9.48
N SER A 30 1.01 9.54 9.44
CA SER A 30 -0.21 10.24 9.83
C SER A 30 -0.62 9.95 11.28
N GLY A 31 -1.62 10.66 11.80
CA GLY A 31 -2.26 10.35 13.10
C GLY A 31 -3.09 9.06 13.15
N MET A 32 -2.98 8.15 12.17
CA MET A 32 -3.81 6.94 12.09
C MET A 32 -3.50 5.91 13.19
N TYR A 33 -2.24 5.83 13.63
CA TYR A 33 -1.78 4.85 14.63
C TYR A 33 -1.59 5.46 16.02
N GLY A 34 -2.26 6.58 16.31
CA GLY A 34 -2.16 7.31 17.58
C GLY A 34 -1.56 8.70 17.41
N ASN A 35 -1.03 9.24 18.51
CA ASN A 35 -0.55 10.62 18.55
C ASN A 35 0.70 10.78 17.66
N PRO A 36 0.64 11.62 16.61
CA PRO A 36 1.79 11.85 15.75
C PRO A 36 2.85 12.71 16.45
N ALA A 37 4.11 12.55 16.04
CA ALA A 37 5.19 13.48 16.39
C ALA A 37 4.98 14.86 15.72
N SER A 38 5.96 15.77 15.80
CA SER A 38 5.85 17.05 15.08
C SER A 38 5.87 16.85 13.55
N ASP A 39 5.23 17.76 12.81
CA ASP A 39 5.17 17.70 11.33
C ASP A 39 6.57 17.62 10.69
N ASN A 40 7.54 18.37 11.26
CA ASN A 40 8.92 18.37 10.80
C ASN A 40 9.57 16.98 10.96
N GLU A 41 9.41 16.33 12.10
CA GLU A 41 9.98 15.00 12.35
C GLU A 41 9.34 13.95 11.43
N ARG A 42 8.01 14.04 11.24
CA ARG A 42 7.25 13.08 10.43
C ARG A 42 7.63 13.10 8.96
N LEU A 43 8.09 14.25 8.45
CA LEU A 43 8.43 14.42 7.04
C LEU A 43 9.91 14.67 6.77
N ALA A 44 10.75 14.73 7.81
CA ALA A 44 12.20 14.93 7.69
C ALA A 44 12.84 13.92 6.73
N PHE A 45 12.28 12.71 6.66
CA PHE A 45 12.78 11.68 5.76
C PHE A 45 12.43 11.96 4.28
N LEU A 46 11.42 12.76 3.92
CA LEU A 46 11.06 13.00 2.52
C LEU A 46 12.12 13.81 1.77
N VAL A 47 12.65 14.87 2.38
CA VAL A 47 13.58 15.83 1.74
C VAL A 47 14.77 15.14 1.06
N PRO A 48 15.59 14.31 1.75
CA PRO A 48 16.70 13.61 1.11
C PRO A 48 16.30 12.55 0.08
N ARG A 49 15.04 12.08 0.11
CA ARG A 49 14.51 11.05 -0.79
C ARG A 49 13.74 11.62 -1.98
N ILE A 50 13.48 12.92 -2.02
CA ILE A 50 12.63 13.50 -3.07
C ILE A 50 13.21 13.47 -4.47
N LYS A 51 14.54 13.39 -4.57
CA LYS A 51 15.20 13.14 -5.86
C LYS A 51 14.74 11.82 -6.50
N TRP A 52 14.31 10.86 -5.68
CA TRP A 52 13.71 9.60 -6.09
C TRP A 52 12.21 9.73 -6.36
N ALA A 53 11.53 10.63 -5.64
CA ALA A 53 10.10 10.94 -5.82
C ALA A 53 9.71 11.43 -7.22
N ARG A 54 10.68 11.90 -8.05
CA ARG A 54 10.43 12.26 -9.47
C ARG A 54 9.79 11.15 -10.28
N ARG A 55 9.95 9.91 -9.81
CA ARG A 55 9.38 8.68 -10.37
C ARG A 55 8.66 7.86 -9.30
N PHE A 56 9.00 8.06 -8.02
CA PHE A 56 8.47 7.32 -6.89
C PHE A 56 7.15 7.92 -6.39
N GLY A 57 6.08 7.14 -6.50
CA GLY A 57 4.73 7.55 -6.10
C GLY A 57 4.63 7.81 -4.59
N ILE A 58 4.04 8.95 -4.22
CA ILE A 58 3.63 9.22 -2.84
C ILE A 58 2.13 9.00 -2.74
N LEU A 59 1.72 8.23 -1.74
CA LEU A 59 0.33 7.87 -1.51
C LEU A 59 -0.14 8.37 -0.14
N VAL A 60 -1.21 9.15 -0.18
CA VAL A 60 -1.95 9.65 0.99
C VAL A 60 -3.42 9.19 0.92
N SER A 61 -4.25 9.67 1.85
CA SER A 61 -5.68 9.43 1.84
C SER A 61 -6.41 10.47 2.66
N ASP A 62 -7.64 10.75 2.24
CA ASP A 62 -8.69 11.39 3.02
C ASP A 62 -8.97 10.78 4.41
N ILE A 63 -8.82 9.46 4.58
CA ILE A 63 -9.04 8.78 5.88
C ILE A 63 -7.77 8.54 6.70
N TYR A 64 -6.59 8.83 6.16
CA TYR A 64 -5.33 8.59 6.87
C TYR A 64 -5.04 9.73 7.83
N GLY A 65 -5.86 9.89 8.87
CA GLY A 65 -5.73 10.99 9.83
C GLY A 65 -5.54 12.33 9.13
N ASP A 66 -4.42 13.00 9.38
CA ASP A 66 -4.03 14.28 8.81
C ASP A 66 -3.09 14.19 7.60
N SER A 67 -2.92 13.02 6.96
CA SER A 67 -1.86 12.80 5.96
C SER A 67 -1.86 13.79 4.78
N GLU A 68 -3.04 14.16 4.27
CA GLU A 68 -3.17 15.14 3.18
C GLU A 68 -2.80 16.56 3.65
N HIS A 69 -3.21 16.96 4.86
CA HIS A 69 -2.82 18.25 5.44
C HIS A 69 -1.31 18.32 5.70
N LEU A 70 -0.76 17.26 6.29
CA LEU A 70 0.66 17.12 6.58
C LEU A 70 1.48 17.27 5.30
N LEU A 71 1.13 16.53 4.26
CA LEU A 71 1.82 16.62 2.97
C LEU A 71 1.60 17.98 2.29
N GLY A 72 0.42 18.59 2.45
CA GLY A 72 0.13 19.92 1.94
C GLY A 72 1.02 21.00 2.54
N LYS A 73 1.21 21.00 3.87
CA LYS A 73 2.19 21.90 4.54
C LYS A 73 3.60 21.73 3.98
N TRP A 74 3.99 20.49 3.70
CA TRP A 74 5.30 20.19 3.12
C TRP A 74 5.43 20.70 1.68
N PHE A 75 4.39 20.58 0.86
CA PHE A 75 4.37 21.17 -0.48
C PHE A 75 4.41 22.70 -0.45
N ALA A 76 3.69 23.33 0.49
CA ALA A 76 3.75 24.78 0.69
C ALA A 76 5.17 25.26 1.04
N ALA A 77 5.90 24.49 1.84
CA ALA A 77 7.31 24.76 2.14
C ALA A 77 8.28 24.38 1.00
N ASN A 78 7.86 23.55 0.04
CA ASN A 78 8.70 23.00 -1.02
C ASN A 78 8.04 23.05 -2.42
N PRO A 79 7.53 24.21 -2.89
CA PRO A 79 6.64 24.27 -4.05
C PRO A 79 7.31 23.77 -5.34
N SER A 80 8.61 24.03 -5.52
CA SER A 80 9.38 23.58 -6.68
C SER A 80 9.48 22.05 -6.81
N LYS A 81 9.22 21.31 -5.73
CA LYS A 81 9.32 19.86 -5.71
C LYS A 81 8.06 19.15 -6.22
N ARG A 82 6.91 19.83 -6.27
CA ARG A 82 5.63 19.21 -6.70
C ARG A 82 5.70 18.58 -8.08
N LYS A 83 6.37 19.24 -9.04
CA LYS A 83 6.57 18.75 -10.42
C LYS A 83 7.35 17.43 -10.48
N GLY A 84 8.07 17.12 -9.41
CA GLY A 84 8.87 15.91 -9.29
C GLY A 84 8.30 14.92 -8.30
N ILE A 85 6.97 14.86 -8.12
CA ILE A 85 6.30 13.85 -7.30
C ILE A 85 5.13 13.32 -8.11
N PHE A 86 4.99 12.00 -8.20
CA PHE A 86 3.75 11.37 -8.65
C PHE A 86 2.83 11.18 -7.42
N LEU A 87 1.86 12.07 -7.25
CA LEU A 87 0.98 12.12 -6.08
C LEU A 87 -0.29 11.32 -6.32
N THR A 88 -0.54 10.39 -5.41
CA THR A 88 -1.74 9.56 -5.39
C THR A 88 -2.54 9.81 -4.11
N THR A 89 -3.85 9.96 -4.24
CA THR A 89 -4.79 9.95 -3.11
C THR A 89 -6.10 9.29 -3.55
N LYS A 90 -7.06 9.19 -2.64
CA LYS A 90 -8.24 8.33 -2.81
C LYS A 90 -9.44 8.81 -2.03
N PHE A 91 -10.61 8.31 -2.41
CA PHE A 91 -11.92 8.64 -1.85
C PHE A 91 -12.80 7.42 -1.70
N GLY A 92 -13.97 7.58 -1.09
CA GLY A 92 -14.98 6.52 -1.03
C GLY A 92 -15.45 6.21 0.37
N HIS A 93 -14.88 6.84 1.39
CA HIS A 93 -15.29 6.68 2.78
C HIS A 93 -15.94 7.96 3.28
N PRO A 94 -17.28 8.10 3.16
CA PRO A 94 -17.97 9.27 3.69
C PRO A 94 -17.69 9.43 5.19
N LYS A 95 -17.64 10.68 5.67
CA LYS A 95 -17.46 10.96 7.09
C LYS A 95 -18.56 10.26 7.89
N ARG A 96 -18.18 9.68 9.02
CA ARG A 96 -19.12 9.03 9.94
C ARG A 96 -20.14 10.07 10.40
N ASP A 97 -21.40 9.86 10.04
CA ASP A 97 -22.50 10.53 10.74
C ASP A 97 -22.55 9.96 12.15
N LEU A 98 -22.06 10.74 13.12
CA LEU A 98 -22.05 10.35 14.53
C LEU A 98 -23.46 10.29 15.13
N ALA A 99 -24.45 10.90 14.47
CA ALA A 99 -25.86 10.86 14.86
C ALA A 99 -26.56 9.57 14.38
N ASN A 100 -26.07 8.92 13.32
CA ASN A 100 -26.63 7.68 12.77
C ASN A 100 -25.58 6.55 12.70
N LEU A 101 -25.29 5.95 13.86
CA LEU A 101 -24.33 4.85 13.99
C LEU A 101 -24.79 3.52 13.38
N GLN A 102 -26.05 3.42 12.97
CA GLN A 102 -26.67 2.22 12.37
C GLN A 102 -26.41 2.09 10.86
N GLY A 103 -25.95 3.16 10.20
CA GLY A 103 -25.50 3.07 8.81
C GLY A 103 -24.21 2.27 8.72
N THR A 104 -24.24 1.13 8.03
CA THR A 104 -23.02 0.43 7.62
C THR A 104 -22.07 1.40 6.92
N ARG A 105 -20.76 1.21 7.13
CA ARG A 105 -19.65 1.89 6.42
C ARG A 105 -19.66 1.60 4.91
N ALA A 106 -20.78 1.81 4.22
CA ALA A 106 -20.88 1.60 2.80
C ALA A 106 -19.97 2.62 2.11
N MET A 107 -19.20 2.15 1.14
CA MET A 107 -18.44 3.07 0.32
C MET A 107 -19.39 3.93 -0.49
N ASN A 108 -19.04 5.20 -0.66
CA ASN A 108 -19.76 6.10 -1.54
C ASN A 108 -18.93 6.34 -2.80
N THR A 109 -19.40 5.85 -3.93
CA THR A 109 -18.77 6.03 -5.24
C THR A 109 -19.63 6.88 -6.19
N ASN A 110 -20.63 7.57 -5.66
CA ASN A 110 -21.52 8.42 -6.46
C ASN A 110 -20.73 9.57 -7.12
N PRO A 111 -21.05 9.96 -8.36
CA PRO A 111 -20.35 11.04 -9.07
C PRO A 111 -20.31 12.37 -8.30
N GLU A 112 -21.42 12.76 -7.65
CA GLU A 112 -21.48 13.99 -6.86
C GLU A 112 -20.48 13.94 -5.68
N TYR A 113 -20.49 12.82 -4.95
CA TYR A 113 -19.56 12.63 -3.84
C TYR A 113 -18.09 12.58 -4.30
N PHE A 114 -17.81 12.05 -5.49
CA PHE A 114 -16.47 12.10 -6.07
C PHE A 114 -15.97 13.54 -6.22
N HIS A 115 -16.80 14.46 -6.74
CA HIS A 115 -16.42 15.86 -6.91
C HIS A 115 -16.17 16.53 -5.55
N ASP A 116 -17.07 16.37 -4.59
CA ASP A 116 -16.92 16.91 -3.23
C ASP A 116 -15.65 16.38 -2.54
N ALA A 117 -15.39 15.07 -2.66
CA ALA A 117 -14.23 14.43 -2.06
C ALA A 117 -12.93 14.94 -2.71
N LEU A 118 -12.91 15.10 -4.04
CA LEU A 118 -11.75 15.60 -4.79
C LEU A 118 -11.42 17.03 -4.39
N GLU A 119 -12.41 17.92 -4.37
CA GLU A 119 -12.23 19.31 -3.95
C GLU A 119 -11.71 19.40 -2.51
N ALA A 120 -12.26 18.58 -1.62
CA ALA A 120 -11.81 18.53 -0.25
C ALA A 120 -10.36 18.03 -0.14
N SER A 121 -9.95 17.02 -0.91
CA SER A 121 -8.55 16.55 -0.97
C SER A 121 -7.61 17.61 -1.51
N LEU A 122 -7.95 18.28 -2.62
CA LEU A 122 -7.15 19.37 -3.20
C LEU A 122 -6.97 20.53 -2.21
N LYS A 123 -8.04 20.89 -1.48
CA LYS A 123 -7.99 21.92 -0.43
C LYS A 123 -7.07 21.52 0.73
N ARG A 124 -7.14 20.27 1.21
CA ARG A 124 -6.26 19.78 2.29
C ARG A 124 -4.80 19.75 1.87
N LEU A 125 -4.54 19.36 0.62
CA LEU A 125 -3.21 19.35 0.03
C LEU A 125 -2.69 20.75 -0.32
N GLY A 126 -3.57 21.73 -0.51
CA GLY A 126 -3.20 23.05 -1.02
C GLY A 126 -2.62 22.99 -2.44
N LEU A 127 -3.12 22.07 -3.27
CA LEU A 127 -2.60 21.79 -4.61
C LEU A 127 -3.67 21.96 -5.69
N PRO A 128 -3.28 22.33 -6.92
CA PRO A 128 -4.22 22.47 -8.03
C PRO A 128 -4.54 21.14 -8.73
N TYR A 129 -3.75 20.08 -8.51
CA TYR A 129 -3.98 18.77 -9.13
C TYR A 129 -3.36 17.61 -8.33
N ILE A 130 -3.91 16.42 -8.57
CA ILE A 130 -3.46 15.10 -8.11
C ILE A 130 -3.13 14.28 -9.38
N ASP A 131 -2.07 13.46 -9.35
CA ASP A 131 -1.64 12.69 -10.53
C ASP A 131 -2.47 11.41 -10.73
N LEU A 132 -2.88 10.76 -9.64
CA LEU A 132 -3.82 9.64 -9.65
C LEU A 132 -4.81 9.74 -8.48
N TYR A 133 -6.10 9.74 -8.79
CA TYR A 133 -7.17 9.75 -7.81
C TYR A 133 -8.10 8.55 -8.04
N TYR A 134 -8.33 7.74 -7.01
CA TYR A 134 -9.02 6.46 -7.17
C TYR A 134 -9.91 6.10 -5.97
N ILE A 135 -10.85 5.18 -6.19
CA ILE A 135 -11.74 4.67 -5.14
C ILE A 135 -10.92 3.85 -4.14
N HIS A 136 -11.11 4.06 -2.84
CA HIS A 136 -10.21 3.56 -1.81
C HIS A 136 -10.06 2.04 -1.85
N ARG A 137 -11.16 1.28 -1.88
CA ARG A 137 -11.16 -0.20 -1.91
C ARG A 137 -12.44 -0.80 -2.48
N LEU A 138 -12.53 -0.98 -3.79
CA LEU A 138 -13.60 -1.82 -4.37
C LEU A 138 -13.42 -3.30 -4.02
N ASP A 139 -12.16 -3.74 -3.93
CA ASP A 139 -11.78 -5.05 -3.45
C ASP A 139 -10.90 -4.95 -2.17
N ARG A 140 -10.73 -6.09 -1.49
CA ARG A 140 -9.87 -6.23 -0.30
C ARG A 140 -8.78 -7.28 -0.48
N MET A 141 -8.36 -7.54 -1.72
CA MET A 141 -7.32 -8.53 -1.99
C MET A 141 -5.93 -7.91 -1.86
N GLU A 142 -5.12 -8.52 -1.00
CA GLU A 142 -3.69 -8.22 -0.93
C GLU A 142 -2.91 -9.08 -1.93
N TYR A 143 -1.72 -8.63 -2.32
CA TYR A 143 -0.83 -9.43 -3.16
C TYR A 143 0.61 -9.41 -2.66
N ASN A 144 1.18 -10.60 -2.45
CA ASN A 144 2.54 -10.84 -1.98
C ASN A 144 2.82 -12.36 -1.96
N THR A 145 4.00 -12.78 -1.50
CA THR A 145 4.46 -14.19 -1.45
C THR A 145 3.58 -15.14 -0.64
N PHE A 146 2.66 -14.63 0.18
CA PHE A 146 1.72 -15.41 0.98
C PHE A 146 0.24 -15.11 0.69
N CYS A 147 -0.05 -14.20 -0.24
CA CYS A 147 -1.38 -13.84 -0.72
C CYS A 147 -1.41 -13.85 -2.24
N LEU A 148 -1.99 -14.90 -2.80
CA LEU A 148 -2.01 -15.17 -4.24
C LEU A 148 -3.44 -15.12 -4.82
N ASP A 149 -4.42 -14.64 -4.05
CA ASP A 149 -5.84 -14.71 -4.41
C ASP A 149 -6.17 -14.00 -5.72
N ILE A 150 -5.41 -12.96 -6.09
CA ILE A 150 -5.58 -12.26 -7.38
C ILE A 150 -5.24 -13.15 -8.59
N GLU A 151 -4.41 -14.18 -8.40
CA GLU A 151 -4.03 -15.17 -9.42
C GLU A 151 -5.09 -16.27 -9.56
N SER A 152 -6.09 -16.29 -8.68
CA SER A 152 -7.09 -17.36 -8.62
C SER A 152 -7.92 -17.42 -9.91
N PRO A 153 -8.08 -18.62 -10.52
CA PRO A 153 -8.94 -18.78 -11.69
C PRO A 153 -10.43 -18.55 -11.37
N LYS A 154 -10.81 -18.54 -10.08
CA LYS A 154 -12.17 -18.20 -9.62
C LYS A 154 -12.46 -16.71 -9.81
N TYR A 155 -11.48 -15.84 -9.52
CA TYR A 155 -11.67 -14.39 -9.49
C TYR A 155 -11.11 -13.70 -10.75
N LYS A 156 -10.11 -14.31 -11.39
CA LYS A 156 -9.48 -13.84 -12.63
C LYS A 156 -9.01 -12.38 -12.59
N LEU A 157 -8.66 -11.86 -11.41
CA LEU A 157 -8.32 -10.44 -11.26
C LEU A 157 -7.04 -10.11 -12.03
N LEU A 158 -5.98 -10.90 -11.83
CA LEU A 158 -4.70 -10.69 -12.51
C LEU A 158 -4.82 -10.89 -14.03
N GLU A 159 -5.52 -11.93 -14.46
CA GLU A 159 -5.82 -12.20 -15.89
C GLU A 159 -6.56 -11.02 -16.53
N THR A 160 -7.67 -10.59 -15.92
CA THR A 160 -8.49 -9.49 -16.43
C THR A 160 -7.73 -8.17 -16.45
N ALA A 161 -6.96 -7.86 -15.41
CA ALA A 161 -6.15 -6.64 -15.37
C ALA A 161 -5.14 -6.62 -16.53
N ARG A 162 -4.48 -7.75 -16.81
CA ARG A 162 -3.53 -7.87 -17.92
C ARG A 162 -4.20 -7.73 -19.28
N ASP A 163 -5.33 -8.41 -19.49
CA ASP A 163 -6.10 -8.33 -20.74
C ASP A 163 -6.53 -6.89 -21.05
N LEU A 164 -6.92 -6.13 -20.01
CA LEU A 164 -7.32 -4.72 -20.13
C LEU A 164 -6.13 -3.75 -20.13
N GLY A 165 -4.92 -4.24 -19.84
CA GLY A 165 -3.72 -3.41 -19.67
C GLY A 165 -3.78 -2.48 -18.45
N VAL A 166 -4.43 -2.91 -17.37
CA VAL A 166 -4.51 -2.21 -16.09
C VAL A 166 -3.37 -2.67 -15.18
N ALA A 167 -2.64 -1.71 -14.61
CA ALA A 167 -1.61 -2.03 -13.61
C ALA A 167 -2.22 -2.44 -12.27
N ILE A 168 -1.53 -3.33 -11.57
CA ILE A 168 -1.91 -3.79 -10.22
C ILE A 168 -0.95 -3.18 -9.20
N VAL A 169 -1.52 -2.53 -8.20
CA VAL A 169 -0.75 -1.91 -7.11
C VAL A 169 -0.99 -2.70 -5.82
N ALA A 170 -0.04 -3.56 -5.45
CA ALA A 170 -0.07 -4.36 -4.24
C ALA A 170 -0.04 -3.46 -2.99
N TYR A 171 -1.16 -3.42 -2.27
CA TYR A 171 -1.23 -2.79 -0.95
C TYR A 171 -0.87 -3.81 0.15
N SER A 172 -0.34 -3.29 1.26
CA SER A 172 0.19 -4.13 2.36
C SER A 172 1.14 -5.24 1.86
N PRO A 173 2.10 -4.96 0.97
CA PRO A 173 2.89 -5.99 0.31
C PRO A 173 3.73 -6.82 1.28
N LEU A 174 3.93 -6.34 2.52
CA LEU A 174 4.65 -7.06 3.59
C LEU A 174 3.73 -7.71 4.63
N GLY A 175 2.47 -7.93 4.29
CA GLY A 175 1.51 -8.60 5.17
C GLY A 175 1.28 -7.87 6.49
N ASN A 176 0.98 -6.57 6.38
CA ASN A 176 0.87 -5.65 7.52
C ASN A 176 2.12 -5.53 8.41
N GLY A 177 3.25 -6.15 8.04
CA GLY A 177 4.48 -6.13 8.83
C GLY A 177 5.03 -7.52 9.14
N LEU A 178 4.26 -8.57 8.88
CA LEU A 178 4.68 -9.95 9.14
C LEU A 178 5.98 -10.32 8.38
N LEU A 179 6.10 -9.85 7.13
CA LEU A 179 7.28 -10.06 6.28
C LEU A 179 8.40 -9.01 6.49
N SER A 180 8.24 -8.08 7.43
CA SER A 180 9.23 -7.01 7.68
C SER A 180 10.40 -7.44 8.56
N GLY A 181 10.30 -8.63 9.19
CA GLY A 181 11.28 -9.18 10.12
C GLY A 181 11.23 -8.58 11.53
N THR A 182 10.08 -8.00 11.93
CA THR A 182 9.91 -7.39 13.26
C THR A 182 8.79 -8.00 14.10
N LEU A 183 7.95 -8.85 13.52
CA LEU A 183 6.86 -9.53 14.22
C LEU A 183 7.24 -11.01 14.39
N TRP A 184 7.58 -11.39 15.61
CA TRP A 184 8.08 -12.71 16.00
C TRP A 184 7.16 -13.39 17.02
N SER A 185 6.44 -12.58 17.79
CA SER A 185 5.62 -12.97 18.92
C SER A 185 4.37 -12.10 18.99
N LYS A 186 3.40 -12.46 19.83
CA LYS A 186 2.19 -11.63 19.97
C LYS A 186 2.49 -10.31 20.64
N GLU A 187 3.44 -10.32 21.56
CA GLU A 187 3.93 -9.20 22.34
C GLU A 187 4.44 -8.06 21.45
N ASP A 188 4.85 -8.37 20.20
CA ASP A 188 5.30 -7.38 19.23
C ASP A 188 4.19 -6.46 18.72
N PHE A 189 2.91 -6.85 18.85
CA PHE A 189 1.75 -6.10 18.32
C PHE A 189 0.62 -5.88 19.34
N THR A 190 0.94 -5.85 20.63
CA THR A 190 -0.03 -5.57 21.72
C THR A 190 -0.08 -4.11 22.17
N LYS A 191 0.71 -3.22 21.55
CA LYS A 191 0.83 -1.82 21.99
C LYS A 191 -0.47 -1.05 21.74
N PRO A 192 -0.80 -0.05 22.57
CA PRO A 192 -1.94 0.83 22.31
C PRO A 192 -1.87 1.45 20.90
N GLY A 193 -2.96 1.36 20.14
CA GLY A 193 -3.04 1.84 18.75
C GLY A 193 -2.61 0.82 17.69
N ASP A 194 -2.12 -0.36 18.09
CA ASP A 194 -1.86 -1.45 17.16
C ASP A 194 -3.18 -2.04 16.62
N LEU A 195 -3.26 -2.20 15.30
CA LEU A 195 -4.45 -2.68 14.59
C LEU A 195 -4.40 -4.18 14.27
N HIS A 196 -3.27 -4.86 14.51
CA HIS A 196 -3.08 -6.28 14.22
C HIS A 196 -4.01 -7.15 15.07
N GLY A 197 -4.30 -6.78 16.32
CA GLY A 197 -5.18 -7.55 17.19
C GLY A 197 -6.60 -7.76 16.65
N GLY A 198 -7.06 -6.91 15.73
CA GLY A 198 -8.35 -7.07 15.05
C GLY A 198 -8.29 -7.84 13.74
N MET A 199 -7.11 -8.32 13.32
CA MET A 199 -6.92 -8.99 12.04
C MET A 199 -6.99 -10.52 12.19
N PRO A 200 -7.81 -11.22 11.39
CA PRO A 200 -7.97 -12.68 11.47
C PRO A 200 -6.64 -13.44 11.40
N TRP A 201 -5.71 -13.04 10.54
CA TRP A 201 -4.41 -13.73 10.36
C TRP A 201 -3.40 -13.47 11.48
N PHE A 202 -3.73 -12.58 12.43
CA PHE A 202 -2.99 -12.35 13.68
C PHE A 202 -3.68 -12.97 14.89
N SER A 203 -4.80 -13.70 14.69
CA SER A 203 -5.45 -14.45 15.75
C SER A 203 -4.59 -15.59 16.27
N ASP A 204 -4.92 -16.08 17.46
CA ASP A 204 -4.29 -17.22 18.13
C ASP A 204 -4.17 -18.45 17.24
N ASP A 205 -5.24 -18.74 16.50
CA ASP A 205 -5.37 -19.94 15.67
C ASP A 205 -4.54 -19.87 14.39
N HIS A 206 -4.24 -18.66 13.90
CA HIS A 206 -3.59 -18.45 12.60
C HIS A 206 -2.16 -17.95 12.70
N PHE A 207 -1.81 -17.19 13.74
CA PHE A 207 -0.52 -16.50 13.82
C PHE A 207 0.68 -17.46 13.77
N LYS A 208 0.64 -18.58 14.51
CA LYS A 208 1.72 -19.57 14.52
C LYS A 208 1.94 -20.20 13.14
N THR A 209 0.85 -20.57 12.46
CA THR A 209 0.89 -21.16 11.12
C THR A 209 1.42 -20.16 10.09
N ASN A 210 0.96 -18.91 10.15
CA ASN A 210 1.43 -17.84 9.27
C ASN A 210 2.90 -17.51 9.51
N LEU A 211 3.35 -17.54 10.77
CA LEU A 211 4.76 -17.30 11.10
C LEU A 211 5.67 -18.40 10.52
N ALA A 212 5.26 -19.67 10.58
CA ALA A 212 6.02 -20.77 9.98
C ALA A 212 6.15 -20.64 8.44
N ILE A 213 5.11 -20.13 7.77
CA ILE A 213 5.16 -19.80 6.32
C ILE A 213 6.18 -18.68 6.07
N VAL A 214 6.13 -17.64 6.89
CA VAL A 214 7.02 -16.49 6.81
C VAL A 214 8.47 -16.86 7.09
N ASP A 215 8.73 -17.81 7.99
CA ASP A 215 10.08 -18.29 8.27
C ASP A 215 10.72 -18.96 7.06
N LYS A 216 9.96 -19.72 6.27
CA LYS A 216 10.45 -20.26 4.99
C LYS A 216 10.85 -19.14 4.02
N ILE A 217 10.06 -18.07 3.93
CA ILE A 217 10.38 -16.90 3.09
C ILE A 217 11.65 -16.21 3.61
N ARG A 218 11.83 -16.10 4.93
CA ARG A 218 13.03 -15.55 5.56
C ARG A 218 14.27 -16.39 5.26
N GLU A 219 14.18 -17.71 5.27
CA GLU A 219 15.27 -18.61 4.90
C GLU A 219 15.70 -18.42 3.44
N ILE A 220 14.73 -18.33 2.52
CA ILE A 220 15.00 -18.05 1.10
C ILE A 220 15.69 -16.70 0.93
N ALA A 221 15.20 -15.66 1.60
CA ALA A 221 15.80 -14.33 1.56
C ALA A 221 17.24 -14.33 2.12
N LYS A 222 17.45 -15.02 3.25
CA LYS A 222 18.77 -15.17 3.89
C LYS A 222 19.76 -15.88 2.98
N ALA A 223 19.35 -16.94 2.27
CA ALA A 223 20.20 -17.65 1.31
C ALA A 223 20.66 -16.75 0.14
N LYS A 224 19.89 -15.70 -0.17
CA LYS A 224 20.25 -14.65 -1.16
C LYS A 224 20.99 -13.45 -0.56
N GLY A 225 21.19 -13.41 0.76
CA GLY A 225 21.83 -12.28 1.44
C GLY A 225 20.98 -11.00 1.50
N VAL A 226 19.65 -11.12 1.38
CA VAL A 226 18.70 -9.99 1.38
C VAL A 226 17.69 -10.12 2.52
N THR A 227 16.98 -9.03 2.85
CA THR A 227 15.91 -9.12 3.87
C THR A 227 14.64 -9.76 3.29
N ALA A 228 13.80 -10.33 4.15
CA ALA A 228 12.49 -10.88 3.72
C ALA A 228 11.60 -9.82 3.06
N ALA A 229 11.67 -8.57 3.53
CA ALA A 229 10.97 -7.44 2.92
C ALA A 229 11.46 -7.17 1.49
N GLN A 230 12.78 -7.14 1.30
CA GLN A 230 13.38 -6.95 -0.01
C GLN A 230 13.05 -8.09 -0.97
N PHE A 231 13.18 -9.34 -0.50
CA PHE A 231 12.83 -10.52 -1.29
C PHE A 231 11.35 -10.49 -1.71
N THR A 232 10.43 -10.18 -0.80
CA THR A 232 9.00 -10.13 -1.08
C THR A 232 8.68 -9.06 -2.13
N LEU A 233 9.26 -7.87 -2.01
CA LEU A 233 9.05 -6.82 -2.98
C LEU A 233 9.61 -7.20 -4.35
N ALA A 234 10.84 -7.68 -4.41
CA ALA A 234 11.44 -8.16 -5.65
C ALA A 234 10.62 -9.29 -6.28
N TRP A 235 10.04 -10.19 -5.46
CA TRP A 235 9.15 -11.24 -5.91
C TRP A 235 7.86 -10.69 -6.54
N ILE A 236 7.21 -9.69 -5.94
CA ILE A 236 6.01 -9.04 -6.51
C ILE A 236 6.35 -8.44 -7.88
N LEU A 237 7.48 -7.74 -7.98
CA LEU A 237 7.92 -7.10 -9.22
C LEU A 237 8.33 -8.11 -10.30
N ALA A 238 8.82 -9.28 -9.90
CA ALA A 238 9.16 -10.35 -10.83
C ALA A 238 7.95 -11.00 -11.52
N GLN A 239 6.72 -10.72 -11.05
CA GLN A 239 5.50 -11.26 -11.66
C GLN A 239 5.13 -10.57 -12.96
N GLY A 240 5.61 -9.34 -13.18
CA GLY A 240 5.39 -8.60 -14.43
C GLY A 240 5.65 -7.10 -14.30
N GLU A 241 5.87 -6.44 -15.43
CA GLU A 241 6.08 -4.97 -15.51
C GLU A 241 4.83 -4.15 -15.13
N ASP A 242 3.67 -4.82 -15.05
CA ASP A 242 2.36 -4.32 -14.63
C ASP A 242 2.16 -4.32 -13.11
N LEU A 243 3.10 -4.86 -12.34
CA LEU A 243 3.02 -4.98 -10.87
C LEU A 243 3.77 -3.87 -10.15
N PHE A 244 3.07 -3.25 -9.21
CA PHE A 244 3.57 -2.18 -8.36
C PHE A 244 3.36 -2.54 -6.88
N ALA A 245 4.13 -1.94 -5.98
CA ALA A 245 3.97 -2.12 -4.54
C ALA A 245 4.06 -0.79 -3.79
N ILE A 246 3.13 -0.57 -2.85
CA ILE A 246 3.12 0.63 -2.00
C ILE A 246 3.43 0.27 -0.55
N LEU A 247 4.49 0.86 0.00
CA LEU A 247 4.95 0.55 1.36
C LEU A 247 4.85 1.76 2.28
N GLY A 248 4.36 1.52 3.50
CA GLY A 248 4.39 2.50 4.56
C GLY A 248 5.65 2.38 5.41
N THR A 249 6.29 3.50 5.71
CA THR A 249 7.34 3.58 6.73
C THR A 249 7.52 5.01 7.19
N THR A 250 7.90 5.20 8.45
CA THR A 250 8.39 6.47 9.02
C THR A 250 9.92 6.52 9.10
N LYS A 251 10.59 5.40 8.79
CA LYS A 251 12.03 5.22 8.96
C LYS A 251 12.75 5.39 7.62
N ALA A 252 13.66 6.36 7.59
CA ALA A 252 14.42 6.74 6.41
C ALA A 252 15.26 5.58 5.83
N HIS A 253 15.82 4.71 6.68
CA HIS A 253 16.59 3.53 6.24
C HIS A 253 15.70 2.44 5.61
N ARG A 254 14.44 2.29 6.05
CA ARG A 254 13.50 1.34 5.46
C ARG A 254 13.07 1.76 4.05
N VAL A 255 12.99 3.06 3.77
CA VAL A 255 12.80 3.54 2.39
C VAL A 255 13.94 3.07 1.49
N ALA A 256 15.19 3.20 1.95
CA ALA A 256 16.36 2.76 1.18
C ALA A 256 16.41 1.23 1.03
N GLU A 257 16.09 0.48 2.10
CA GLU A 257 15.95 -0.98 2.05
C GLU A 257 14.92 -1.42 1.00
N ASN A 258 13.71 -0.84 1.04
CA ASN A 258 12.63 -1.14 0.10
C ASN A 258 13.02 -0.82 -1.33
N LEU A 259 13.67 0.31 -1.59
CA LEU A 259 14.17 0.66 -2.92
C LEU A 259 15.28 -0.28 -3.40
N GLY A 260 16.08 -0.83 -2.50
CA GLY A 260 17.07 -1.85 -2.84
C GLY A 260 16.46 -3.16 -3.36
N SER A 261 15.14 -3.37 -3.25
CA SER A 261 14.47 -4.51 -3.88
C SER A 261 14.48 -4.46 -5.41
N LEU A 262 14.60 -3.26 -6.00
CA LEU A 262 14.64 -3.06 -7.45
C LEU A 262 15.88 -3.71 -8.12
N ASP A 263 16.94 -3.94 -7.34
CA ASP A 263 18.20 -4.52 -7.84
C ASP A 263 18.27 -6.04 -7.62
N ILE A 264 17.22 -6.67 -7.09
CA ILE A 264 17.22 -8.09 -6.71
C ILE A 264 16.52 -8.92 -7.78
N ILE A 265 17.22 -9.94 -8.29
CA ILE A 265 16.67 -10.91 -9.24
C ILE A 265 16.04 -12.08 -8.48
N VAL A 266 14.75 -12.27 -8.69
CA VAL A 266 13.94 -13.35 -8.10
C VAL A 266 13.26 -14.13 -9.23
N ASN A 267 13.23 -15.46 -9.11
CA ASN A 267 12.37 -16.29 -9.96
C ASN A 267 10.93 -16.16 -9.44
N PRO A 268 9.93 -15.81 -10.26
CA PRO A 268 8.55 -15.60 -9.82
C PRO A 268 7.91 -16.83 -9.18
N GLU A 269 8.40 -18.05 -9.45
CA GLU A 269 7.93 -19.28 -8.79
C GLU A 269 8.59 -19.53 -7.43
N GLN A 270 9.70 -18.84 -7.14
CA GLN A 270 10.44 -19.02 -5.89
C GLN A 270 9.72 -18.33 -4.72
N GLY A 271 9.44 -19.07 -3.66
CA GLY A 271 8.89 -18.51 -2.42
C GLY A 271 7.38 -18.31 -2.43
N LYS A 272 6.68 -18.79 -3.47
CA LYS A 272 5.23 -19.02 -3.41
C LYS A 272 4.96 -20.07 -2.33
N VAL A 273 4.33 -19.67 -1.23
CA VAL A 273 3.89 -20.62 -0.20
C VAL A 273 2.38 -20.70 -0.24
N VAL A 274 1.85 -21.90 -0.50
CA VAL A 274 0.40 -22.15 -0.52
C VAL A 274 -0.08 -22.40 0.91
N GLY A 275 -0.98 -21.55 1.38
CA GLY A 275 -1.63 -21.65 2.68
C GLY A 275 -2.75 -20.62 2.79
N GLY A 276 -3.92 -21.01 3.30
CA GLY A 276 -5.06 -20.09 3.42
C GLY A 276 -4.80 -19.02 4.48
N ARG A 277 -4.78 -17.75 4.08
CA ARG A 277 -4.65 -16.60 5.00
C ARG A 277 -6.00 -16.17 5.59
N PHE A 278 -7.05 -16.28 4.80
CA PHE A 278 -8.39 -15.81 5.16
C PHE A 278 -9.31 -17.02 5.44
N PRO A 279 -10.13 -16.98 6.50
CA PRO A 279 -11.30 -17.83 6.60
C PRO A 279 -12.17 -17.68 5.34
N ALA A 280 -12.75 -18.77 4.84
CA ALA A 280 -13.58 -18.74 3.63
C ALA A 280 -14.68 -17.66 3.68
N ALA A 281 -15.27 -17.44 4.85
CA ALA A 281 -16.28 -16.41 5.08
C ALA A 281 -15.79 -14.97 4.82
N ILE A 282 -14.49 -14.67 4.97
CA ILE A 282 -13.95 -13.32 4.71
C ILE A 282 -13.71 -13.10 3.22
N MET A 283 -13.39 -14.16 2.48
CA MET A 283 -13.18 -14.10 1.02
C MET A 283 -14.46 -13.76 0.26
N GLU A 284 -15.64 -14.07 0.81
CA GLU A 284 -16.93 -13.67 0.23
C GLU A 284 -17.17 -12.16 0.29
N TYR A 285 -16.59 -11.46 1.27
CA TYR A 285 -16.68 -10.00 1.41
C TYR A 285 -15.51 -9.23 0.78
N CYS A 286 -14.57 -9.92 0.14
CA CYS A 286 -13.42 -9.29 -0.50
C CYS A 286 -13.79 -8.55 -1.80
N PHE A 287 -14.99 -8.77 -2.31
CA PHE A 287 -15.55 -8.07 -3.47
C PHE A 287 -16.73 -7.23 -2.97
N ALA A 288 -16.69 -5.92 -3.20
CA ALA A 288 -17.90 -5.12 -3.07
C ALA A 288 -18.73 -5.32 -4.35
N ASP A 289 -19.98 -5.77 -4.20
CA ASP A 289 -20.93 -5.73 -5.30
C ASP A 289 -21.09 -4.28 -5.73
N THR A 290 -20.82 -4.00 -7.01
CA THR A 290 -21.19 -2.72 -7.60
C THR A 290 -22.70 -2.78 -7.81
N PRO A 291 -23.49 -1.83 -7.28
CA PRO A 291 -24.92 -1.79 -7.57
C PRO A 291 -25.13 -1.80 -9.09
N PRO A 292 -26.17 -2.49 -9.59
CA PRO A 292 -26.50 -2.41 -11.01
C PRO A 292 -26.63 -0.95 -11.44
N LEU A 293 -26.11 -0.62 -12.62
CA LEU A 293 -26.40 0.69 -13.20
C LEU A 293 -27.91 0.75 -13.41
N GLU A 294 -28.61 1.63 -12.70
CA GLU A 294 -30.02 1.90 -12.99
C GLU A 294 -30.10 2.46 -14.42
N ALA A 295 -30.89 1.81 -15.26
CA ALA A 295 -31.04 2.10 -16.68
C ALA A 295 -31.90 3.33 -16.94
#